data_AF-A0A8H6SVV2-F1
#
_entry.id   AF-A0A8H6SVV2-F1
#
_cell.length_a   1.000
_cell.length_b   1.000
_cell.length_c   1.000
_cell.angle_alpha   90.00
_cell.angle_beta   90.00
_cell.angle_gamma   90.00
#
_symmetry.space_group_name_H-M   'P 1'
#
loop_
_entity.id
_entity.type
_entity.pdbx_description
1 polymer ?
#
loop_
_entity_poly.entity_id
_entity_poly.type
_entity_poly.pdbx_seq_one_letter_code
_entity_poly.pdbx_strand_id
1 'polypeptide(L)'
;MRPLNPQQLQTKHTNTPPPPRKITMSFTSPTKRRVTPRPYKPADWRVQRSTNHLMQSPISFDYRHTSASLAGQGVAMRDLRLQGNATRIEGANDLVLAHSGLARITFRIIWPGYEHVEWCRTMSIVSDHGAPITRLGLAIQVASSFAHWTEKTQYEKPTSPEWMVSPACVQFKHMYLVSLHVRKRLAG
;
A
#
# COMPACT_ATOMS: atom_id res chain seq x y z
N MET A 1 -64.92 -31.73 -32.59
CA MET A 1 -64.55 -30.48 -31.88
C MET A 1 -63.43 -30.79 -30.89
N ARG A 2 -62.54 -29.82 -30.67
CA ARG A 2 -61.12 -29.95 -30.24
C ARG A 2 -60.89 -30.45 -28.81
N PRO A 3 -59.77 -31.15 -28.53
CA PRO A 3 -59.29 -31.40 -27.16
C PRO A 3 -58.55 -30.17 -26.60
N LEU A 4 -58.77 -29.88 -25.31
CA LEU A 4 -58.05 -28.84 -24.55
C LEU A 4 -56.71 -29.39 -24.02
N ASN A 5 -55.68 -28.57 -24.23
CA ASN A 5 -54.27 -28.82 -23.99
C ASN A 5 -53.89 -28.61 -22.50
N PRO A 6 -53.17 -29.52 -21.84
CA PRO A 6 -52.70 -29.33 -20.47
C PRO A 6 -51.26 -28.78 -20.46
N GLN A 7 -51.09 -27.48 -20.21
CA GLN A 7 -49.82 -26.92 -19.76
C GLN A 7 -50.03 -25.92 -18.63
N GLN A 8 -50.00 -26.44 -17.40
CA GLN A 8 -49.72 -25.61 -16.22
C GLN A 8 -48.21 -25.39 -16.14
N LEU A 9 -47.81 -24.12 -16.33
CA LEU A 9 -46.46 -23.63 -16.12
C LEU A 9 -46.03 -23.84 -14.67
N GLN A 10 -45.01 -24.67 -14.46
CA GLN A 10 -44.20 -24.67 -13.24
C GLN A 10 -43.29 -23.44 -13.22
N THR A 11 -43.57 -22.46 -12.36
CA THR A 11 -42.63 -21.39 -12.01
C THR A 11 -41.54 -21.94 -11.09
N LYS A 12 -40.43 -22.41 -11.68
CA LYS A 12 -39.21 -22.75 -10.96
C LYS A 12 -38.57 -21.48 -10.40
N HIS A 13 -38.80 -21.19 -9.12
CA HIS A 13 -38.02 -20.20 -8.38
C HIS A 13 -36.62 -20.77 -8.12
N THR A 14 -35.68 -20.46 -9.03
CA THR A 14 -34.25 -20.72 -8.82
C THR A 14 -33.70 -19.71 -7.80
N ASN A 15 -33.67 -20.10 -6.53
CA ASN A 15 -32.88 -19.46 -5.47
C ASN A 15 -31.38 -19.65 -5.77
N THR A 16 -30.85 -18.86 -6.70
CA THR A 16 -29.41 -18.80 -6.94
C THR A 16 -28.86 -17.72 -6.01
N PRO A 17 -27.99 -18.05 -5.04
CA PRO A 17 -27.37 -17.02 -4.20
C PRO A 17 -26.61 -16.04 -5.11
N PRO A 18 -26.74 -14.72 -4.87
CA PRO A 18 -26.04 -13.74 -5.67
C PRO A 18 -24.53 -14.00 -5.60
N PRO A 19 -23.79 -13.85 -6.70
CA PRO A 19 -22.35 -14.04 -6.69
C PRO A 19 -21.71 -13.10 -5.67
N PRO A 20 -20.65 -13.54 -4.97
CA PRO A 20 -19.95 -12.69 -4.03
C PRO A 20 -19.51 -11.42 -4.75
N ARG A 21 -20.00 -10.27 -4.30
CA ARG A 21 -19.59 -8.97 -4.83
C ARG A 21 -18.09 -8.87 -4.67
N LYS A 22 -17.35 -8.88 -5.78
CA LYS A 22 -15.95 -8.47 -5.79
C LYS A 22 -15.95 -7.01 -5.31
N ILE A 23 -15.56 -6.79 -4.06
CA ILE A 23 -15.36 -5.45 -3.53
C ILE A 23 -14.13 -4.90 -4.25
N THR A 24 -14.35 -4.23 -5.37
CA THR A 24 -13.31 -3.44 -6.01
C THR A 24 -13.05 -2.28 -5.07
N MET A 25 -11.88 -2.27 -4.43
CA MET A 25 -11.44 -1.20 -3.53
C MET A 25 -11.15 0.06 -4.36
N SER A 26 -12.22 0.73 -4.82
CA SER A 26 -12.15 1.98 -5.56
C SER A 26 -11.86 3.14 -4.60
N PHE A 27 -11.03 4.07 -5.02
CA PHE A 27 -10.89 5.32 -4.28
C PHE A 27 -12.19 6.11 -4.32
N THR A 28 -12.49 6.82 -3.24
CA THR A 28 -13.63 7.74 -3.20
C THR A 28 -13.42 8.96 -4.09
N SER A 29 -12.16 9.34 -4.31
CA SER A 29 -11.77 10.41 -5.21
C SER A 29 -11.50 9.85 -6.61
N PRO A 30 -12.11 10.43 -7.67
CA PRO A 30 -11.90 9.97 -9.05
C PRO A 30 -10.50 10.27 -9.59
N THR A 31 -9.75 11.17 -8.94
CA THR A 31 -8.40 11.56 -9.37
C THR A 31 -7.30 10.77 -8.66
N LYS A 32 -7.64 9.96 -7.65
CA LYS A 32 -6.69 9.06 -7.01
C LYS A 32 -6.47 7.83 -7.87
N ARG A 33 -5.21 7.46 -8.07
CA ARG A 33 -4.81 6.21 -8.73
C ARG A 33 -3.77 5.47 -7.89
N ARG A 34 -3.82 4.14 -7.89
CA ARG A 34 -2.82 3.31 -7.22
C ARG A 34 -1.56 3.26 -8.08
N VAL A 35 -0.41 3.42 -7.46
CA VAL A 35 0.86 3.07 -8.08
C VAL A 35 1.04 1.57 -7.94
N THR A 36 1.09 0.84 -9.06
CA THR A 36 1.31 -0.61 -9.03
C THR A 36 2.67 -0.92 -8.39
N PRO A 37 2.72 -1.71 -7.30
CA PRO A 37 3.98 -2.09 -6.69
C PRO A 37 4.85 -2.84 -7.70
N ARG A 38 6.05 -2.35 -7.98
CA ARG A 38 7.02 -3.06 -8.81
C ARG A 38 7.95 -3.87 -7.90
N PRO A 39 8.05 -5.20 -8.09
CA PRO A 39 9.01 -5.99 -7.33
C PRO A 39 10.42 -5.54 -7.67
N TYR A 40 11.22 -5.24 -6.66
CA TYR A 40 12.64 -5.00 -6.85
C TYR A 40 13.30 -6.26 -7.40
N LYS A 41 14.01 -6.11 -8.53
CA LYS A 41 14.87 -7.14 -9.11
C LYS A 41 16.32 -6.63 -8.99
N PRO A 42 17.13 -7.17 -8.06
CA PRO A 42 18.55 -6.83 -8.04
C PRO A 42 19.22 -7.27 -9.35
N ALA A 43 20.32 -6.61 -9.72
CA ALA A 43 21.10 -6.97 -10.91
C ALA A 43 21.46 -8.47 -10.90
N ASP A 44 21.81 -9.00 -9.72
CA ASP A 44 22.19 -10.41 -9.51
C ASP A 44 21.03 -11.31 -9.05
N TRP A 45 19.79 -11.02 -9.45
CA TRP A 45 18.61 -11.78 -9.01
C TRP A 45 18.70 -13.31 -9.23
N ARG A 46 19.55 -13.76 -10.18
CA ARG A 46 19.77 -15.18 -10.49
C ARG A 46 20.42 -15.95 -9.34
N VAL A 47 21.24 -15.29 -8.51
CA VAL A 47 21.90 -15.92 -7.35
C VAL A 47 20.93 -16.08 -6.17
N GLN A 48 19.81 -15.37 -6.18
CA GLN A 48 18.91 -15.21 -5.02
C GLN A 48 17.67 -16.13 -5.06
N ARG A 49 17.62 -17.12 -5.95
CA ARG A 49 16.46 -17.98 -6.20
C ARG A 49 16.14 -19.01 -5.10
N SER A 50 16.99 -19.17 -4.08
CA SER A 50 16.85 -20.29 -3.12
C SER A 50 16.16 -19.96 -1.79
N THR A 51 15.72 -18.72 -1.55
CA THR A 51 15.06 -18.39 -0.28
C THR A 51 13.55 -18.29 -0.46
N ASN A 52 12.81 -19.19 0.19
CA ASN A 52 11.36 -19.09 0.38
C ASN A 52 11.04 -17.77 1.09
N HIS A 53 10.69 -16.74 0.31
CA HIS A 53 10.28 -15.46 0.87
C HIS A 53 8.87 -15.59 1.41
N LEU A 54 8.75 -15.75 2.73
CA LEU A 54 7.47 -15.59 3.41
C LEU A 54 7.04 -14.13 3.24
N MET A 55 6.04 -13.91 2.37
CA MET A 55 5.35 -12.63 2.24
C MET A 55 4.55 -12.42 3.52
N GLN A 56 4.92 -11.42 4.32
CA GLN A 56 4.10 -11.01 5.44
C GLN A 56 2.83 -10.33 4.91
N SER A 57 1.72 -10.46 5.66
CA SER A 57 0.51 -9.71 5.36
C SER A 57 0.82 -8.21 5.25
N PRO A 58 0.28 -7.52 4.24
CA PRO A 58 0.55 -6.10 4.06
C PRO A 58 0.12 -5.30 5.30
N ILE A 59 0.95 -4.35 5.70
CA ILE A 59 0.59 -3.41 6.76
C ILE A 59 -0.23 -2.31 6.10
N SER A 60 -1.55 -2.31 6.30
CA SER A 60 -2.43 -1.26 5.79
C SER A 60 -2.35 0.00 6.67
N PHE A 61 -2.55 1.15 6.03
CA PHE A 61 -2.62 2.47 6.64
C PHE A 61 -3.88 3.14 6.14
N ASP A 62 -4.94 3.11 6.94
CA ASP A 62 -6.18 3.82 6.64
C ASP A 62 -6.53 4.70 7.83
N TYR A 63 -7.28 5.78 7.56
CA TYR A 63 -7.82 6.55 8.66
C TYR A 63 -8.88 5.70 9.39
N ARG A 64 -8.97 5.85 10.70
CA ARG A 64 -10.04 5.33 11.55
C ARG A 64 -11.34 5.98 11.08
N HIS A 65 -12.17 5.19 10.42
CA HIS A 65 -13.50 5.58 9.99
C HIS A 65 -14.55 4.79 10.75
N THR A 66 -15.73 5.39 10.95
CA THR A 66 -16.89 4.71 11.53
C THR A 66 -17.60 3.78 10.54
N SER A 67 -17.30 3.88 9.24
CA SER A 67 -17.86 3.04 8.18
C SER A 67 -16.79 2.18 7.52
N ALA A 68 -17.04 0.88 7.42
CA ALA A 68 -16.20 -0.10 6.74
C ALA A 68 -16.04 0.14 5.22
N SER A 69 -16.87 0.99 4.62
CA SER A 69 -16.84 1.29 3.17
C SER A 69 -15.63 2.13 2.73
N LEU A 70 -14.76 2.53 3.64
CA LEU A 70 -13.60 3.41 3.39
C LEU A 70 -12.24 2.72 3.58
N ALA A 71 -12.20 1.39 3.65
CA ALA A 71 -10.95 0.66 3.67
C ALA A 71 -10.12 0.89 2.39
N GLY A 72 -8.79 0.91 2.53
CA GLY A 72 -7.85 1.04 1.42
C GLY A 72 -7.74 2.44 0.80
N GLN A 73 -8.28 3.49 1.42
CA GLN A 73 -8.16 4.87 0.92
C GLN A 73 -6.77 5.48 1.17
N GLY A 74 -6.02 4.92 2.12
CA GLY A 74 -4.73 5.44 2.51
C GLY A 74 -4.82 6.64 3.44
N VAL A 75 -3.65 7.01 3.97
CA VAL A 75 -3.44 8.24 4.73
C VAL A 75 -2.60 9.22 3.92
N ALA A 76 -2.90 10.52 3.98
CA ALA A 76 -2.13 11.51 3.23
C ALA A 76 -0.71 11.61 3.81
N MET A 77 0.31 11.50 2.95
CA MET A 77 1.72 11.58 3.38
C MET A 77 2.07 12.94 3.99
N ARG A 78 1.41 14.02 3.50
CA ARG A 78 1.54 15.36 4.07
C ARG A 78 1.06 15.42 5.51
N ASP A 79 -0.07 14.79 5.83
CA ASP A 79 -0.61 14.78 7.18
C ASP A 79 0.38 14.07 8.12
N LEU A 80 0.87 12.90 7.73
CA LEU A 80 1.89 12.15 8.47
C LEU A 80 3.15 12.97 8.77
N ARG A 81 3.61 13.77 7.80
CA ARG A 81 4.84 14.58 7.95
C ARG A 81 4.63 15.83 8.79
N LEU A 82 3.50 16.52 8.62
CA LEU A 82 3.24 17.81 9.29
C LEU A 82 2.77 17.64 10.73
N GLN A 83 2.00 16.59 10.99
CA GLN A 83 1.37 16.40 12.28
C GLN A 83 1.39 14.91 12.59
N GLY A 84 2.14 14.53 13.63
CA GLY A 84 2.00 13.22 14.27
C GLY A 84 0.64 13.06 14.96
N ASN A 85 -0.46 13.40 14.29
CA ASN A 85 -1.82 13.26 14.80
C ASN A 85 -2.20 11.78 14.79
N ALA A 86 -1.65 11.08 15.77
CA ALA A 86 -1.82 9.68 16.10
C ALA A 86 -3.28 9.21 16.17
N THR A 87 -4.22 10.13 16.33
CA THR A 87 -5.62 9.82 16.66
C THR A 87 -6.44 9.34 15.47
N ARG A 88 -5.95 9.50 14.23
CA ARG A 88 -6.75 9.19 13.05
C ARG A 88 -6.32 7.96 12.28
N ILE A 89 -5.20 7.30 12.56
CA ILE A 89 -4.88 6.04 11.86
C ILE A 89 -5.52 4.87 12.60
N GLU A 90 -6.15 3.97 11.87
CA GLU A 90 -6.65 2.72 12.43
C GLU A 90 -5.46 1.89 12.97
N GLY A 91 -5.54 1.44 14.22
CA GLY A 91 -4.45 0.69 14.85
C GLY A 91 -3.14 1.47 14.96
N ALA A 92 -3.17 2.79 15.15
CA ALA A 92 -1.97 3.65 15.21
C ALA A 92 -0.89 3.16 16.19
N ASN A 93 -1.31 2.61 17.34
CA ASN A 93 -0.43 2.11 18.40
C ASN A 93 -0.09 0.61 18.25
N ASP A 94 -0.63 -0.06 17.23
CA ASP A 94 -0.32 -1.47 16.99
C ASP A 94 1.17 -1.62 16.75
N LEU A 95 1.79 -2.58 17.43
CA LEU A 95 3.18 -2.94 17.19
C LEU A 95 3.26 -3.73 15.88
N VAL A 96 3.82 -3.10 14.86
CA VAL A 96 3.99 -3.73 13.55
C VAL A 96 5.40 -4.31 13.46
N LEU A 97 5.55 -5.43 12.75
CA LEU A 97 6.84 -6.12 12.59
C LEU A 97 7.48 -6.64 13.89
N ALA A 98 6.82 -6.55 15.05
CA ALA A 98 7.35 -7.05 16.32
C ALA A 98 7.74 -8.54 16.25
N HIS A 99 6.94 -9.35 15.56
CA HIS A 99 7.18 -10.79 15.36
C HIS A 99 8.21 -11.10 14.26
N SER A 100 8.76 -10.10 13.57
CA SER A 100 9.70 -10.32 12.47
C SER A 100 11.09 -10.75 12.96
N GLY A 101 11.46 -10.40 14.19
CA GLY A 101 12.81 -10.56 14.75
C GLY A 101 13.85 -9.62 14.13
N LEU A 102 13.40 -8.65 13.33
CA LEU A 102 14.26 -7.67 12.68
C LEU A 102 14.39 -6.43 13.57
N ALA A 103 15.59 -5.84 13.63
CA ALA A 103 15.79 -4.52 14.27
C ALA A 103 15.66 -3.38 13.26
N ARG A 104 15.95 -3.65 11.98
CA ARG A 104 16.00 -2.67 10.88
C ARG A 104 15.47 -3.28 9.59
N ILE A 105 14.93 -2.44 8.72
CA ILE A 105 14.55 -2.82 7.35
C ILE A 105 15.21 -1.89 6.33
N THR A 106 15.45 -2.39 5.14
CA THR A 106 15.85 -1.58 4.00
C THR A 106 14.60 -1.14 3.23
N PHE A 107 14.31 0.16 3.23
CA PHE A 107 13.23 0.76 2.49
C PHE A 107 13.73 1.35 1.17
N ARG A 108 13.08 1.00 0.06
CA ARG A 108 13.42 1.48 -1.28
C ARG A 108 12.19 2.07 -1.95
N ILE A 109 12.38 3.22 -2.59
CA ILE A 109 11.34 3.85 -3.41
C ILE A 109 11.66 3.55 -4.87
N ILE A 110 10.68 3.02 -5.60
CA ILE A 110 10.71 2.86 -7.05
C ILE A 110 9.49 3.59 -7.58
N TRP A 111 9.72 4.70 -8.27
CA TRP A 111 8.65 5.55 -8.79
C TRP A 111 8.62 5.48 -10.32
N PRO A 112 7.44 5.34 -10.96
CA PRO A 112 7.36 5.31 -12.40
C PRO A 112 7.94 6.58 -13.03
N GLY A 113 8.73 6.45 -14.09
CA GLY A 113 9.41 7.59 -14.71
C GLY A 113 10.75 7.96 -14.05
N TYR A 114 11.08 7.38 -12.90
CA TYR A 114 12.30 7.64 -12.15
C TYR A 114 12.99 6.33 -11.73
N GLU A 115 12.87 5.29 -12.55
CA GLU A 115 13.49 3.99 -12.29
C GLU A 115 15.02 4.06 -12.22
N HIS A 116 15.62 5.10 -12.81
CA HIS A 116 17.06 5.39 -12.75
C HIS A 116 17.48 6.08 -11.44
N VAL A 117 16.53 6.62 -10.66
CA VAL A 117 16.81 7.30 -9.40
C VAL A 117 16.76 6.29 -8.27
N GLU A 118 17.94 5.82 -7.84
CA GLU A 118 18.00 4.94 -6.69
C GLU A 118 17.79 5.71 -5.38
N TRP A 119 16.74 5.34 -4.65
CA TRP A 119 16.51 5.79 -3.28
C TRP A 119 16.36 4.63 -2.33
N CYS A 120 17.35 4.47 -1.46
CA CYS A 120 17.41 3.40 -0.48
C CYS A 120 17.77 3.97 0.90
N ARG A 121 17.00 3.62 1.91
CA ARG A 121 17.21 4.06 3.30
C ARG A 121 16.99 2.91 4.26
N THR A 122 17.82 2.82 5.28
CA THR A 122 17.58 1.88 6.38
C THR A 122 16.67 2.53 7.40
N MET A 123 15.57 1.88 7.73
CA MET A 123 14.62 2.30 8.77
C MET A 123 14.79 1.42 10.00
N SER A 124 14.81 2.04 11.18
CA SER A 124 14.79 1.31 12.45
C SER A 124 13.35 0.90 12.75
N ILE A 125 13.13 -0.38 13.05
CA ILE A 125 11.81 -0.92 13.44
C ILE A 125 11.73 -1.29 14.92
N VAL A 126 12.79 -0.97 15.66
CA VAL A 126 12.87 -1.01 17.11
C VAL A 126 13.42 0.34 17.55
N SER A 127 12.86 0.91 18.61
CA SER A 127 13.32 2.18 19.21
C SER A 127 14.63 1.98 19.97
N ASP A 128 15.26 3.08 20.37
CA ASP A 128 16.51 3.06 21.15
C ASP A 128 16.35 2.35 22.52
N HIS A 129 15.11 2.28 23.03
CA HIS A 129 14.77 1.55 24.27
C HIS A 129 14.35 0.09 24.03
N GLY A 130 14.50 -0.43 22.81
CA GLY A 130 14.15 -1.81 22.47
C GLY A 130 12.67 -2.05 22.20
N ALA A 131 11.82 -1.02 22.20
CA ALA A 131 10.39 -1.17 21.92
C ALA A 131 10.14 -1.32 20.41
N PRO A 132 9.31 -2.29 19.96
CA PRO A 132 8.95 -2.40 18.54
C PRO A 132 8.27 -1.14 18.01
N ILE A 133 8.42 -0.88 16.72
CA ILE A 133 7.81 0.27 16.07
C ILE A 133 6.29 0.15 16.02
N THR A 134 5.60 1.26 16.31
CA THR A 134 4.15 1.35 16.13
C THR A 134 3.81 1.54 14.66
N ARG A 135 2.58 1.20 14.26
CA ARG A 135 2.06 1.46 12.90
C ARG A 135 2.23 2.92 12.50
N LEU A 136 1.90 3.84 13.42
CA LEU A 136 2.08 5.28 13.20
C LEU A 136 3.55 5.65 13.02
N GLY A 137 4.43 5.14 13.90
CA GLY A 137 5.87 5.41 13.80
C GLY A 137 6.44 4.96 12.46
N LEU A 138 6.01 3.78 11.97
CA LEU A 138 6.39 3.28 10.66
C LEU A 138 5.85 4.18 9.53
N ALA A 139 4.58 4.57 9.61
CA ALA A 139 3.96 5.48 8.63
C ALA A 139 4.72 6.81 8.52
N ILE A 140 5.07 7.42 9.66
CA ILE A 140 5.84 8.66 9.73
C ILE A 140 7.23 8.48 9.10
N GLN A 141 7.96 7.41 9.41
CA GLN A 141 9.26 7.15 8.81
C GLN A 141 9.18 7.00 7.29
N VAL A 142 8.15 6.31 6.79
CA VAL A 142 7.88 6.16 5.35
C VAL A 142 7.55 7.50 4.71
N ALA A 143 6.67 8.29 5.32
CA ALA A 143 6.30 9.62 4.83
C ALA A 143 7.51 10.55 4.75
N SER A 144 8.32 10.63 5.81
CA SER A 144 9.56 11.42 5.82
C SER A 144 10.55 10.97 4.74
N SER A 145 10.67 9.66 4.51
CA SER A 145 11.52 9.13 3.44
C SER A 145 11.04 9.52 2.05
N PHE A 146 9.73 9.46 1.79
CA PHE A 146 9.16 9.95 0.52
C PHE A 146 9.35 11.45 0.35
N ALA A 147 9.27 12.20 1.43
CA ALA A 147 9.41 13.64 1.40
C ALA A 147 10.81 14.08 0.97
N HIS A 148 11.84 13.50 1.61
CA HIS A 148 13.24 13.72 1.20
C HIS A 148 13.49 13.22 -0.23
N TRP A 149 12.87 12.10 -0.62
CA TRP A 149 12.94 11.61 -1.99
C TRP A 149 12.35 12.63 -2.98
N THR A 150 11.17 13.20 -2.70
CA THR A 150 10.56 14.22 -3.57
C THR A 150 11.42 15.48 -3.67
N GLU A 151 12.03 15.91 -2.57
CA GLU A 151 12.92 17.08 -2.53
C GLU A 151 14.17 16.89 -3.38
N LYS A 152 14.74 15.68 -3.39
CA LYS A 152 15.89 15.34 -4.27
C LYS A 152 15.45 15.17 -5.72
N THR A 153 14.36 14.44 -5.94
CA THR A 153 13.97 13.94 -7.27
C THR A 153 13.35 15.01 -8.15
N GLN A 154 12.86 16.12 -7.59
CA GLN A 154 12.33 17.25 -8.37
C GLN A 154 13.34 17.87 -9.36
N TYR A 155 14.63 17.60 -9.19
CA TYR A 155 15.70 18.07 -10.09
C TYR A 155 16.11 17.01 -11.14
N GLU A 156 15.58 15.80 -11.05
CA GLU A 156 15.88 14.70 -11.97
C GLU A 156 14.93 14.70 -13.16
N LYS A 157 15.42 14.32 -14.35
CA LYS A 157 14.60 14.27 -15.56
C LYS A 157 13.76 12.98 -15.59
N PRO A 158 12.42 13.05 -15.61
CA PRO A 158 11.59 11.85 -15.71
C PRO A 158 11.68 11.23 -17.11
N THR A 159 11.58 9.90 -17.18
CA THR A 159 11.34 9.16 -18.43
C THR A 159 9.85 9.12 -18.80
N SER A 160 8.96 9.43 -17.85
CA SER A 160 7.51 9.51 -18.08
C SER A 160 6.93 10.81 -17.49
N PRO A 161 6.44 11.75 -18.30
CA PRO A 161 5.99 13.07 -17.84
C PRO A 161 4.73 13.00 -16.96
N GLU A 162 3.89 11.98 -17.13
CA GLU A 162 2.65 11.81 -16.35
C GLU A 162 2.90 11.46 -14.86
N TRP A 163 4.13 11.09 -14.52
CA TRP A 163 4.58 10.75 -13.16
C TRP A 163 5.63 11.73 -12.62
N MET A 164 5.88 12.82 -13.35
CA MET A 164 6.85 13.84 -12.99
C MET A 164 6.58 14.38 -11.59
N VAL A 165 7.63 14.42 -10.77
CA VAL A 165 7.60 15.06 -9.45
C VAL A 165 7.99 16.52 -9.64
N SER A 166 7.01 17.41 -9.57
CA SER A 166 7.25 18.86 -9.72
C SER A 166 6.08 19.67 -9.15
N PRO A 167 6.26 20.99 -8.94
CA PRO A 167 5.15 21.86 -8.54
C PRO A 167 3.97 21.89 -9.53
N ALA A 168 4.18 21.57 -10.81
CA ALA A 168 3.11 21.54 -11.81
C ALA A 168 2.42 20.16 -11.93
N CYS A 169 2.95 19.11 -11.30
CA CYS A 169 2.49 17.73 -11.48
C CYS A 169 2.32 17.01 -10.12
N VAL A 170 2.93 15.83 -9.94
CA VAL A 170 2.83 15.10 -8.68
C VAL A 170 3.65 15.81 -7.62
N GLN A 171 2.99 16.22 -6.54
CA GLN A 171 3.62 16.81 -5.37
C GLN A 171 3.50 15.85 -4.20
N PHE A 172 4.35 16.01 -3.18
CA PHE A 172 4.25 15.23 -1.94
C PHE A 172 2.85 15.29 -1.29
N LYS A 173 2.17 16.45 -1.38
CA LYS A 173 0.79 16.62 -0.88
C LYS A 173 -0.27 15.82 -1.63
N HIS A 174 0.04 15.32 -2.83
CA HIS A 174 -0.84 14.47 -3.63
C HIS A 174 -0.62 12.97 -3.33
N MET A 175 0.36 12.62 -2.48
CA MET A 175 0.70 11.23 -2.18
C MET A 175 -0.06 10.70 -0.96
N TYR A 176 -0.49 9.44 -1.08
CA TYR A 176 -1.17 8.70 -0.01
C TYR A 176 -0.43 7.39 0.26
N LEU A 177 -0.21 7.08 1.54
CA LEU A 177 0.30 5.79 1.99
C LEU A 177 -0.89 4.86 2.20
N VAL A 178 -0.98 3.78 1.42
CA VAL A 178 -2.08 2.79 1.57
C VAL A 178 -1.63 1.53 2.29
N SER A 179 -0.54 0.92 1.84
CA SER A 179 -0.02 -0.29 2.47
C SER A 179 1.49 -0.41 2.28
N LEU A 180 2.14 -1.13 3.20
CA LEU A 180 3.54 -1.54 3.08
C LEU A 180 3.63 -3.07 3.00
N HIS A 181 4.28 -3.56 1.95
CA HIS A 181 4.56 -4.98 1.75
C HIS A 181 5.99 -5.28 2.21
N VAL A 182 6.13 -6.11 3.24
CA VAL A 182 7.45 -6.45 3.79
C VAL A 182 7.86 -7.85 3.33
N ARG A 183 9.12 -7.93 2.85
CA ARG A 183 9.76 -9.19 2.45
C ARG A 183 10.82 -9.56 3.47
N LYS A 184 10.66 -10.70 4.14
CA LYS A 184 11.73 -11.26 4.97
C LYS A 184 12.70 -12.03 4.07
N ARG A 185 13.98 -11.67 4.12
CA ARG A 185 15.06 -12.52 3.61
C ARG A 185 15.41 -13.46 4.74
N LEU A 186 15.19 -14.76 4.55
CA LEU A 186 15.69 -15.76 5.48
C LEU A 186 17.21 -15.75 5.34
N ALA A 187 17.94 -15.64 6.45
CA ALA A 187 19.36 -15.97 6.46
C ALA A 187 19.45 -17.49 6.25
N GLY A 188 20.14 -17.89 5.19
CA GLY A 188 20.54 -19.29 4.96
C GLY A 188 21.84 -19.60 5.67
#